data_AF-A0A068VAW7-F1
#
_entry.id   AF-A0A068VAW7-F1
#
_cell.length_a   1.000
_cell.length_b   1.000
_cell.length_c   1.000
_cell.angle_alpha   90.00
_cell.angle_beta   90.00
_cell.angle_gamma   90.00
#
_symmetry.space_group_name_H-M   'P 1'
#
loop_
_entity.id
_entity.type
_entity.pdbx_description
1 polymer ?
#
loop_
_entity_poly.entity_id
_entity_poly.type
_entity_poly.pdbx_seq_one_letter_code
_entity_poly.pdbx_strand_id
1 'polypeptide(L)'
;MESLRRVQQMLIVLIEVQRWPTLLSPSEINQVAARLGHIGDFKDIKSDGYLVEALVHLWDPICSAFRLGKREMTITIEEIAGFLNLLIQGTAVIFPLVSNKVEFCHFTGLKELAVRGSDQRIEAKFLFDRFALRDGFERHLGDFSFTSKEMWERKRAWVYGLVMAGTYFFPRKDKKIAFKVAKILYDLFLGVKDKQCSIILTILADIFVACITCQRGEKFFCGSNLILHVWGMEHFMRRSFIPESLPMSGYNWIVTHHKTVNRNSLPCNASEFVDFLKNKTDQNARWVLDWTNCVKPVLRTKASEFVLLLGTQGITAYTPKRFLRQLGRTQEVPPAFDVSEFTIIFNEGTCPSEFPMKDRIIEAWVTLSDDECFKYVPKLKQKGLTTPQYEDWVRKSAAQAPQDELVEEVKKLKAIIEARDKEILQLSKSVETHKGIAEQNKQLHENEREKCQELKRKCGELYDQAEHVRIPYARETRDSVLDRLRNFGNVVRNRLRDMM
;
A
#
# COMPACT_ATOMS: atom_id res chain seq x y z
N MET A 1 25.31 -9.30 15.30
CA MET A 1 24.07 -9.06 16.06
C MET A 1 23.22 -8.07 15.30
N GLU A 2 22.25 -8.60 14.56
CA GLU A 2 21.35 -7.83 13.70
C GLU A 2 20.35 -7.05 14.58
N SER A 3 20.37 -5.72 14.47
CA SER A 3 19.23 -4.92 14.93
C SER A 3 17.96 -5.46 14.28
N LEU A 4 16.78 -5.33 14.92
CA LEU A 4 15.51 -5.49 14.17
C LEU A 4 15.63 -4.66 12.90
N ARG A 5 15.63 -5.34 11.76
CA ARG A 5 15.89 -4.73 10.47
C ARG A 5 14.60 -4.04 10.08
N ARG A 6 14.64 -2.70 10.03
CA ARG A 6 13.48 -1.89 9.68
C ARG A 6 12.95 -2.29 8.31
N VAL A 7 11.76 -2.90 8.30
CA VAL A 7 11.04 -3.24 7.07
C VAL A 7 10.43 -1.95 6.50
N GLN A 8 11.05 -1.44 5.45
CA GLN A 8 10.53 -0.37 4.63
C GLN A 8 9.24 -0.82 3.94
N GLN A 9 8.27 0.08 3.93
CA GLN A 9 6.97 -0.13 3.33
C GLN A 9 6.54 1.14 2.60
N MET A 10 5.55 1.02 1.74
CA MET A 10 4.93 2.19 1.16
C MET A 10 4.01 2.86 2.19
N LEU A 11 4.58 3.77 2.97
CA LEU A 11 3.85 4.60 3.95
C LEU A 11 3.26 5.86 3.32
N ILE A 12 3.86 6.32 2.22
CA ILE A 12 3.46 7.54 1.52
C ILE A 12 3.21 7.18 0.06
N VAL A 13 1.93 7.27 -0.32
CA VAL A 13 1.47 7.14 -1.71
C VAL A 13 1.53 8.51 -2.38
N LEU A 14 1.88 8.54 -3.66
CA LEU A 14 1.88 9.77 -4.45
C LEU A 14 0.51 10.46 -4.41
N ILE A 15 0.51 11.78 -4.26
CA ILE A 15 -0.73 12.57 -4.16
C ILE A 15 -1.59 12.41 -5.42
N GLU A 16 -0.96 12.24 -6.58
CA GLU A 16 -1.61 11.95 -7.86
C GLU A 16 -2.42 10.66 -7.79
N VAL A 17 -1.85 9.58 -7.24
CA VAL A 17 -2.53 8.29 -7.09
C VAL A 17 -3.68 8.40 -6.10
N GLN A 18 -3.52 9.13 -4.99
CA GLN A 18 -4.60 9.35 -4.01
C GLN A 18 -5.76 10.18 -4.58
N ARG A 19 -5.47 11.14 -5.47
CA ARG A 19 -6.49 12.01 -6.09
C ARG A 19 -7.21 11.35 -7.27
N TRP A 20 -6.57 10.41 -7.97
CA TRP A 20 -7.14 9.81 -9.18
C TRP A 20 -8.59 9.29 -9.02
N PRO A 21 -8.96 8.56 -7.95
CA PRO A 21 -10.33 8.06 -7.80
C PRO A 21 -11.39 9.18 -7.83
N THR A 22 -11.06 10.39 -7.35
CA THR A 22 -12.00 11.52 -7.32
C THR A 22 -12.18 12.20 -8.68
N LEU A 23 -11.41 11.79 -9.69
CA LEU A 23 -11.44 12.34 -11.05
C LEU A 23 -12.21 11.43 -12.03
N LEU A 24 -12.67 10.27 -11.57
CA LEU A 24 -13.39 9.29 -12.38
C LEU A 24 -14.89 9.36 -12.11
N SER A 25 -15.67 9.01 -13.12
CA SER A 25 -17.10 8.81 -12.95
C SER A 25 -17.39 7.53 -12.14
N PRO A 26 -18.56 7.43 -11.50
CA PRO A 26 -18.96 6.20 -10.80
C PRO A 26 -18.92 4.95 -11.70
N SER A 27 -19.24 5.08 -12.99
CA SER A 27 -19.17 3.97 -13.95
C SER A 27 -17.75 3.47 -14.17
N GLU A 28 -16.78 4.39 -14.33
CA GLU A 28 -15.36 4.06 -14.46
C GLU A 28 -14.84 3.35 -13.19
N ILE A 29 -15.23 3.85 -12.01
CA ILE A 29 -14.87 3.24 -10.72
C ILE A 29 -15.47 1.83 -10.59
N ASN A 30 -16.75 1.66 -10.91
CA ASN A 30 -17.45 0.38 -10.80
C ASN A 30 -16.87 -0.68 -11.75
N GLN A 31 -16.46 -0.29 -12.96
CA GLN A 31 -15.80 -1.20 -13.90
C GLN A 31 -14.53 -1.81 -13.30
N VAL A 32 -13.72 -1.00 -12.62
CA VAL A 32 -12.50 -1.47 -11.96
C VAL A 32 -12.83 -2.24 -10.67
N ALA A 33 -13.79 -1.75 -9.90
CA ALA A 33 -14.18 -2.36 -8.63
C ALA A 33 -14.74 -3.78 -8.78
N ALA A 34 -15.39 -4.08 -9.90
CA ALA A 34 -15.87 -5.43 -10.23
C ALA A 34 -14.74 -6.48 -10.32
N ARG A 35 -13.48 -6.06 -10.46
CA ARG A 35 -12.31 -6.95 -10.61
C ARG A 35 -11.24 -6.77 -9.55
N LEU A 36 -11.09 -5.55 -9.01
CA LEU A 36 -10.06 -5.22 -8.01
C LEU A 36 -10.65 -4.87 -6.64
N GLY A 37 -11.97 -4.93 -6.47
CA GLY A 37 -12.65 -4.42 -5.29
C GLY A 37 -12.57 -2.90 -5.20
N HIS A 38 -12.93 -2.33 -4.05
CA HIS A 38 -12.91 -0.88 -3.82
C HIS A 38 -11.48 -0.32 -3.60
N ILE A 39 -10.53 -0.71 -4.45
CA ILE A 39 -9.10 -0.40 -4.35
C ILE A 39 -8.80 1.11 -4.29
N GLY A 40 -9.66 1.94 -4.89
CA GLY A 40 -9.53 3.40 -4.84
C GLY A 40 -9.64 4.00 -3.43
N ASP A 41 -10.27 3.29 -2.50
CA ASP A 41 -10.48 3.75 -1.12
C ASP A 41 -9.30 3.40 -0.21
N PHE A 42 -8.30 2.66 -0.70
CA PHE A 42 -7.08 2.35 0.05
C PHE A 42 -6.32 3.62 0.46
N LYS A 43 -6.52 4.74 -0.24
CA LYS A 43 -6.00 6.07 0.13
C LYS A 43 -6.41 6.52 1.53
N ASP A 44 -7.52 6.00 2.06
CA ASP A 44 -8.05 6.37 3.37
C ASP A 44 -7.49 5.50 4.51
N ILE A 45 -6.76 4.44 4.18
CA ILE A 45 -6.08 3.57 5.16
C ILE A 45 -4.84 4.30 5.68
N LYS A 46 -4.87 4.68 6.95
CA LYS A 46 -3.71 5.24 7.65
C LYS A 46 -2.92 4.14 8.34
N SER A 47 -1.70 3.89 7.87
CA SER A 47 -0.73 2.94 8.44
C SER A 47 0.60 3.63 8.72
N ASP A 48 1.22 3.31 9.87
CA ASP A 48 2.57 3.73 10.25
C ASP A 48 3.64 2.66 9.92
N GLY A 49 3.21 1.48 9.45
CA GLY A 49 4.04 0.35 9.09
C GLY A 49 4.48 -0.54 10.25
N TYR A 50 4.36 -0.10 11.50
CA TYR A 50 4.92 -0.82 12.65
C TYR A 50 4.26 -2.17 12.88
N LEU A 51 2.93 -2.26 12.69
CA LEU A 51 2.21 -3.53 12.80
C LEU A 51 2.69 -4.55 11.75
N VAL A 52 2.86 -4.13 10.50
CA VAL A 52 3.33 -5.03 9.43
C VAL A 52 4.77 -5.47 9.68
N GLU A 53 5.62 -4.56 10.16
CA GLU A 53 6.98 -4.89 10.56
C GLU A 53 7.01 -5.93 11.69
N ALA A 54 6.17 -5.76 12.72
CA ALA A 54 6.01 -6.74 13.79
C ALA A 54 5.51 -8.10 13.28
N LEU A 55 4.53 -8.11 12.37
CA LEU A 55 4.02 -9.35 11.77
C LEU A 55 5.10 -10.09 10.99
N VAL A 56 5.93 -9.39 10.21
CA VAL A 56 7.08 -10.00 9.52
C VAL A 56 8.04 -10.65 10.52
N HIS A 57 8.30 -10.02 11.67
CA HIS A 57 9.16 -10.59 12.71
C HIS A 57 8.55 -11.84 13.36
N LEU A 58 7.23 -11.95 13.36
CA LEU A 58 6.49 -13.10 13.89
C LEU A 58 6.21 -14.17 12.84
N TRP A 59 6.61 -13.96 11.57
CA TRP A 59 6.40 -14.92 10.50
C TRP A 59 7.22 -16.20 10.69
N ASP A 60 6.61 -17.33 10.39
CA ASP A 60 7.25 -18.63 10.32
C ASP A 60 7.18 -19.14 8.88
N PRO A 61 8.32 -19.16 8.16
CA PRO A 61 8.36 -19.52 6.74
C PRO A 61 8.14 -21.02 6.49
N ILE A 62 8.36 -21.90 7.49
CA ILE A 62 8.10 -23.34 7.35
C ILE A 62 6.59 -23.59 7.32
N CYS A 63 5.86 -22.74 8.02
CA CYS A 63 4.47 -22.96 8.36
C CYS A 63 3.49 -22.03 7.61
N SER A 64 4.03 -21.03 6.91
CA SER A 64 3.30 -19.92 6.31
C SER A 64 2.34 -19.24 7.31
N ALA A 65 2.82 -19.04 8.55
CA ALA A 65 2.01 -18.60 9.68
C ALA A 65 2.68 -17.49 10.50
N PHE A 66 1.88 -16.59 11.10
CA PHE A 66 2.35 -15.69 12.16
C PHE A 66 2.26 -16.39 13.52
N ARG A 67 3.38 -16.49 14.24
CA ARG A 67 3.45 -17.06 15.59
C ARG A 67 3.19 -15.99 16.66
N LEU A 68 1.96 -15.96 17.16
CA LEU A 68 1.47 -14.97 18.12
C LEU A 68 1.45 -15.56 19.54
N GLY A 69 2.64 -15.81 20.09
CA GLY A 69 2.78 -16.57 21.34
C GLY A 69 2.47 -18.04 21.13
N LYS A 70 1.44 -18.59 21.79
CA LYS A 70 1.00 -19.99 21.64
C LYS A 70 -0.01 -20.21 20.51
N ARG A 71 -0.09 -19.28 19.55
CA ARG A 71 -1.13 -19.30 18.51
C ARG A 71 -0.52 -19.07 17.16
N GLU A 72 -1.23 -19.56 16.15
CA GLU A 72 -0.90 -19.41 14.76
C GLU A 72 -2.10 -18.77 14.06
N MET A 73 -1.83 -17.72 13.31
CA MET A 73 -2.80 -17.07 12.44
C MET A 73 -2.11 -16.70 11.14
N THR A 74 -2.87 -16.57 10.06
CA THR A 74 -2.37 -16.01 8.81
C THR A 74 -3.47 -15.27 8.10
N ILE A 75 -3.13 -14.43 7.13
CA ILE A 75 -4.14 -13.85 6.25
C ILE A 75 -4.65 -14.94 5.29
N THR A 76 -5.97 -15.14 5.23
CA THR A 76 -6.59 -16.23 4.46
C THR A 76 -7.13 -15.76 3.10
N ILE A 77 -7.38 -16.71 2.18
CA ILE A 77 -7.99 -16.44 0.87
C ILE A 77 -9.37 -15.79 1.06
N GLU A 78 -10.14 -16.29 2.01
CA GLU A 78 -11.51 -15.85 2.34
C GLU A 78 -11.53 -14.44 2.93
N GLU A 79 -10.55 -14.09 3.76
CA GLU A 79 -10.43 -12.76 4.33
C GLU A 79 -10.08 -11.73 3.26
N ILE A 80 -9.16 -12.02 2.32
CA ILE A 80 -8.85 -11.10 1.21
C ILE A 80 -10.05 -10.99 0.26
N ALA A 81 -10.67 -12.12 -0.08
CA ALA A 81 -11.84 -12.15 -0.97
C ALA A 81 -13.02 -11.35 -0.39
N GLY A 82 -13.34 -11.55 0.88
CA GLY A 82 -14.38 -10.79 1.56
C GLY A 82 -14.03 -9.30 1.73
N PHE A 83 -12.77 -8.98 2.01
CA PHE A 83 -12.32 -7.59 2.16
C PHE A 83 -12.45 -6.80 0.86
N LEU A 84 -12.13 -7.43 -0.26
CA LEU A 84 -12.23 -6.84 -1.60
C LEU A 84 -13.60 -7.05 -2.25
N ASN A 85 -14.49 -7.84 -1.63
CA ASN A 85 -15.77 -8.28 -2.19
C ASN A 85 -15.62 -8.95 -3.59
N LEU A 86 -14.65 -9.85 -3.72
CA LEU A 86 -14.32 -10.58 -4.95
C LEU A 86 -14.57 -12.09 -4.77
N LEU A 87 -14.79 -12.79 -5.89
CA LEU A 87 -15.01 -14.23 -5.90
C LEU A 87 -13.68 -15.01 -5.90
N ILE A 88 -13.70 -16.18 -5.26
CA ILE A 88 -12.57 -17.13 -5.20
C ILE A 88 -12.69 -18.21 -6.30
N GLN A 89 -13.89 -18.80 -6.45
CA GLN A 89 -14.12 -20.03 -7.23
C GLN A 89 -14.19 -19.80 -8.75
N GLY A 90 -13.84 -20.84 -9.52
CA GLY A 90 -13.95 -20.86 -10.98
C GLY A 90 -12.89 -20.04 -11.71
N THR A 91 -11.78 -19.74 -11.04
CA THR A 91 -10.82 -18.74 -11.51
C THR A 91 -9.71 -19.37 -12.32
N ALA A 92 -9.55 -18.93 -13.57
CA ALA A 92 -8.38 -19.31 -14.35
C ALA A 92 -7.12 -18.65 -13.78
N VAL A 93 -6.00 -19.37 -13.85
CA VAL A 93 -4.71 -18.88 -13.34
C VAL A 93 -4.25 -17.69 -14.15
N ILE A 94 -3.95 -16.59 -13.45
CA ILE A 94 -3.25 -15.46 -14.02
C ILE A 94 -1.75 -15.73 -13.88
N PHE A 95 -1.06 -15.81 -15.02
CA PHE A 95 0.39 -15.92 -15.01
C PHE A 95 0.99 -14.51 -15.11
N PRO A 96 1.72 -14.03 -14.08
CA PRO A 96 2.37 -12.73 -14.11
C PRO A 96 3.63 -12.80 -14.99
N LEU A 97 3.47 -13.10 -16.27
CA LEU A 97 4.57 -13.21 -17.23
C LEU A 97 5.29 -11.88 -17.40
N VAL A 98 6.54 -11.94 -17.86
CA VAL A 98 7.26 -10.75 -18.35
C VAL A 98 6.42 -10.14 -19.45
N SER A 99 5.94 -8.92 -19.21
CA SER A 99 5.19 -8.18 -20.21
C SER A 99 6.11 -7.16 -20.85
N ASN A 100 6.34 -7.30 -22.15
CA ASN A 100 7.23 -6.40 -22.87
C ASN A 100 6.56 -5.03 -23.09
N LYS A 101 7.35 -4.07 -23.61
CA LYS A 101 6.88 -2.71 -23.91
C LYS A 101 5.68 -2.70 -24.86
N VAL A 102 5.66 -3.60 -25.85
CA VAL A 102 4.59 -3.70 -26.85
C VAL A 102 3.26 -4.07 -26.19
N GLU A 103 3.26 -5.07 -25.33
CA GLU A 103 2.07 -5.51 -24.59
C GLU A 103 1.55 -4.44 -23.65
N PHE A 104 2.45 -3.75 -22.94
CA PHE A 104 2.09 -2.61 -22.09
C PHE A 104 1.44 -1.48 -22.91
N CYS A 105 2.03 -1.14 -24.05
CA CYS A 105 1.50 -0.17 -25.00
C CYS A 105 0.14 -0.59 -25.56
N HIS A 106 -0.06 -1.87 -25.86
CA HIS A 106 -1.35 -2.41 -26.31
C HIS A 106 -2.43 -2.32 -25.20
N PHE A 107 -2.06 -2.64 -23.95
CA PHE A 107 -2.95 -2.53 -22.81
C PHE A 107 -3.40 -1.08 -22.60
N THR A 108 -2.44 -0.14 -22.54
CA THR A 108 -2.70 1.29 -22.25
C THR A 108 -3.21 2.07 -23.46
N GLY A 109 -2.86 1.64 -24.66
CA GLY A 109 -3.05 2.36 -25.92
C GLY A 109 -2.01 3.46 -26.19
N LEU A 110 -0.91 3.52 -25.44
CA LEU A 110 0.20 4.44 -25.69
C LEU A 110 1.08 3.95 -26.86
N LYS A 111 1.68 4.88 -27.60
CA LYS A 111 2.73 4.57 -28.58
C LYS A 111 4.02 4.19 -27.85
N GLU A 112 4.78 3.27 -28.42
CA GLU A 112 6.09 2.88 -27.88
C GLU A 112 7.07 4.04 -27.77
N LEU A 113 6.99 5.01 -28.71
CA LEU A 113 7.80 6.24 -28.67
C LEU A 113 7.51 7.09 -27.43
N ALA A 114 6.27 7.11 -26.95
CA ALA A 114 5.89 7.88 -25.76
C ALA A 114 6.47 7.29 -24.47
N VAL A 115 6.75 5.99 -24.45
CA VAL A 115 7.37 5.26 -23.34
C VAL A 115 8.85 4.93 -23.61
N ARG A 116 9.49 5.69 -24.51
CA ARG A 116 10.93 5.56 -24.78
C ARG A 116 11.73 5.86 -23.50
N GLY A 117 12.76 5.05 -23.23
CA GLY A 117 13.56 5.14 -22.00
C GLY A 117 12.96 4.45 -20.77
N SER A 118 11.77 3.83 -20.88
CA SER A 118 11.21 2.98 -19.81
C SER A 118 11.76 1.55 -19.90
N ASP A 119 12.40 1.08 -18.81
CA ASP A 119 12.98 -0.26 -18.66
C ASP A 119 12.02 -1.19 -17.90
N GLN A 120 10.95 -1.64 -18.57
CA GLN A 120 9.90 -2.54 -18.03
C GLN A 120 9.06 -1.96 -16.87
N ARG A 121 9.19 -0.65 -16.63
CA ARG A 121 8.60 0.06 -15.49
C ARG A 121 8.24 1.48 -15.91
N ILE A 122 7.18 2.04 -15.32
CA ILE A 122 6.73 3.41 -15.62
C ILE A 122 6.31 4.16 -14.37
N GLU A 123 6.47 5.48 -14.39
CA GLU A 123 6.06 6.33 -13.28
C GLU A 123 4.55 6.52 -13.26
N ALA A 124 3.92 6.41 -12.08
CA ALA A 124 2.48 6.60 -11.95
C ALA A 124 2.05 8.01 -12.38
N LYS A 125 2.90 9.03 -12.14
CA LYS A 125 2.67 10.41 -12.57
C LYS A 125 2.56 10.53 -14.10
N PHE A 126 3.43 9.85 -14.84
CA PHE A 126 3.39 9.84 -16.30
C PHE A 126 2.03 9.35 -16.83
N LEU A 127 1.46 8.32 -16.20
CA LEU A 127 0.14 7.79 -16.54
C LEU A 127 -0.98 8.73 -16.05
N PHE A 128 -0.82 9.33 -14.87
CA PHE A 128 -1.78 10.29 -14.32
C PHE A 128 -1.98 11.48 -15.25
N ASP A 129 -0.90 12.10 -15.72
CA ASP A 129 -0.96 13.30 -16.56
C ASP A 129 -1.74 13.07 -17.87
N ARG A 130 -1.72 11.82 -18.37
CA ARG A 130 -2.34 11.39 -19.64
C ARG A 130 -3.75 10.84 -19.49
N PHE A 131 -4.06 10.18 -18.38
CA PHE A 131 -5.31 9.44 -18.21
C PHE A 131 -6.19 9.92 -17.06
N ALA A 132 -5.66 10.65 -16.07
CA ALA A 132 -6.45 11.07 -14.91
C ALA A 132 -7.22 12.36 -15.13
N LEU A 133 -6.68 13.30 -15.89
CA LEU A 133 -7.33 14.60 -16.16
C LEU A 133 -8.22 14.50 -17.41
N ARG A 134 -9.38 15.17 -17.41
CA ARG A 134 -10.39 15.06 -18.48
C ARG A 134 -9.91 15.59 -19.82
N ASP A 135 -8.97 16.53 -19.80
CA ASP A 135 -8.29 17.13 -20.94
C ASP A 135 -6.99 16.39 -21.33
N GLY A 136 -6.69 15.26 -20.66
CA GLY A 136 -5.47 14.49 -20.90
C GLY A 136 -5.41 13.91 -22.32
N PHE A 137 -6.56 13.62 -22.92
CA PHE A 137 -6.64 13.16 -24.31
C PHE A 137 -6.14 14.23 -25.28
N GLU A 138 -6.64 15.46 -25.15
CA GLU A 138 -6.32 16.58 -26.02
C GLU A 138 -4.86 17.05 -25.81
N ARG A 139 -4.39 17.11 -24.57
CA ARG A 139 -3.01 17.52 -24.24
C ARG A 139 -1.94 16.53 -24.72
N HIS A 140 -2.29 15.25 -24.81
CA HIS A 140 -1.34 14.18 -25.13
C HIS A 140 -1.71 13.38 -26.37
N LEU A 141 -2.45 13.97 -27.32
CA LEU A 141 -2.91 13.28 -28.53
C LEU A 141 -1.78 12.57 -29.30
N GLY A 142 -0.59 13.17 -29.34
CA GLY A 142 0.59 12.61 -29.99
C GLY A 142 1.09 11.29 -29.38
N ASP A 143 0.76 11.02 -28.12
CA ASP A 143 1.23 9.87 -27.34
C ASP A 143 0.36 8.62 -27.51
N PHE A 144 -0.89 8.76 -28.00
CA PHE A 144 -1.84 7.65 -28.12
C PHE A 144 -1.83 7.01 -29.50
N SER A 145 -1.91 5.68 -29.54
CA SER A 145 -2.01 4.88 -30.78
C SER A 145 -3.36 5.00 -31.48
N PHE A 146 -4.38 5.52 -30.80
CA PHE A 146 -5.72 5.77 -31.33
C PHE A 146 -6.02 7.28 -31.39
N THR A 147 -6.98 7.65 -32.25
CA THR A 147 -7.47 9.04 -32.39
C THR A 147 -8.87 9.25 -31.81
N SER A 148 -9.49 8.21 -31.25
CA SER A 148 -10.85 8.27 -30.69
C SER A 148 -10.83 8.59 -29.19
N LYS A 149 -11.57 9.63 -28.79
CA LYS A 149 -11.80 9.98 -27.37
C LYS A 149 -12.57 8.90 -26.63
N GLU A 150 -13.54 8.24 -27.28
CA GLU A 150 -14.29 7.13 -26.69
C GLU A 150 -13.39 5.92 -26.37
N MET A 151 -12.41 5.63 -27.24
CA MET A 151 -11.40 4.61 -26.94
C MET A 151 -10.53 5.02 -25.75
N TRP A 152 -10.12 6.30 -25.69
CA TRP A 152 -9.37 6.83 -24.56
C TRP A 152 -10.13 6.69 -23.23
N GLU A 153 -11.42 7.02 -23.20
CA GLU A 153 -12.26 6.90 -22.00
C GLU A 153 -12.37 5.45 -21.50
N ARG A 154 -12.47 4.47 -22.41
CA ARG A 154 -12.42 3.05 -22.05
C ARG A 154 -11.06 2.65 -21.46
N LYS A 155 -9.96 3.09 -22.09
CA LYS A 155 -8.59 2.79 -21.63
C LYS A 155 -8.26 3.49 -20.31
N ARG A 156 -8.82 4.67 -20.06
CA ARG A 156 -8.64 5.46 -18.84
C ARG A 156 -9.01 4.69 -17.58
N ALA A 157 -10.15 3.99 -17.55
CA ALA A 157 -10.54 3.16 -16.42
C ALA A 157 -9.55 1.98 -16.21
N TRP A 158 -9.08 1.36 -17.29
CA TRP A 158 -8.11 0.25 -17.21
C TRP A 158 -6.75 0.71 -16.69
N VAL A 159 -6.28 1.87 -17.16
CA VAL A 159 -5.02 2.48 -16.70
C VAL A 159 -5.13 2.93 -15.24
N TYR A 160 -6.29 3.42 -14.83
CA TYR A 160 -6.56 3.66 -13.41
C TYR A 160 -6.41 2.36 -12.59
N GLY A 161 -7.04 1.26 -13.03
CA GLY A 161 -6.88 -0.06 -12.38
C GLY A 161 -5.42 -0.51 -12.31
N LEU A 162 -4.65 -0.29 -13.38
CA LEU A 162 -3.21 -0.56 -13.45
C LEU A 162 -2.41 0.21 -12.41
N VAL A 163 -2.64 1.51 -12.28
CA VAL A 163 -1.94 2.35 -11.31
C VAL A 163 -2.33 1.98 -9.89
N MET A 164 -3.61 1.71 -9.62
CA MET A 164 -4.07 1.29 -8.30
C MET A 164 -3.51 -0.07 -7.91
N ALA A 165 -3.58 -1.08 -8.78
CA ALA A 165 -3.05 -2.42 -8.51
C ALA A 165 -1.52 -2.41 -8.34
N GLY A 166 -0.79 -1.72 -9.23
CA GLY A 166 0.66 -1.62 -9.13
C GLY A 166 1.14 -0.79 -7.94
N THR A 167 0.27 0.03 -7.36
CA THR A 167 0.58 0.80 -6.14
C THR A 167 0.21 0.02 -4.88
N TYR A 168 -1.03 -0.48 -4.78
CA TYR A 168 -1.56 -1.04 -3.54
C TYR A 168 -1.43 -2.55 -3.42
N PHE A 169 -1.51 -3.29 -4.53
CA PHE A 169 -1.42 -4.76 -4.50
C PHE A 169 0.01 -5.24 -4.72
N PHE A 170 0.71 -4.64 -5.67
CA PHE A 170 2.07 -5.04 -6.08
C PHE A 170 3.09 -3.91 -5.92
N PRO A 171 3.23 -3.30 -4.73
CA PRO A 171 4.11 -2.17 -4.52
C PRO A 171 5.56 -2.53 -4.81
N ARG A 172 6.32 -1.52 -5.25
CA ARG A 172 7.74 -1.65 -5.56
C ARG A 172 8.57 -0.62 -4.83
N LYS A 173 9.82 -1.00 -4.53
CA LYS A 173 10.81 -0.13 -3.87
C LYS A 173 11.08 1.17 -4.64
N ASP A 174 11.09 1.10 -5.97
CA ASP A 174 11.29 2.26 -6.86
C ASP A 174 10.03 3.09 -7.10
N LYS A 175 8.88 2.68 -6.52
CA LYS A 175 7.57 3.34 -6.66
C LYS A 175 7.07 3.45 -8.11
N LYS A 176 7.66 2.68 -9.04
CA LYS A 176 7.24 2.59 -10.44
C LYS A 176 6.30 1.41 -10.62
N ILE A 177 5.41 1.50 -11.60
CA ILE A 177 4.48 0.44 -11.99
C ILE A 177 5.19 -0.48 -12.99
N ALA A 178 5.29 -1.78 -12.69
CA ALA A 178 5.91 -2.75 -13.58
C ALA A 178 4.97 -3.16 -14.71
N PHE A 179 5.50 -3.37 -15.92
CA PHE A 179 4.70 -3.74 -17.09
C PHE A 179 3.94 -5.05 -16.91
N LYS A 180 4.49 -6.02 -16.16
CA LYS A 180 3.81 -7.28 -15.83
C LYS A 180 2.43 -7.10 -15.18
N VAL A 181 2.20 -5.99 -14.47
CA VAL A 181 0.89 -5.69 -13.87
C VAL A 181 -0.17 -5.44 -14.96
N ALA A 182 0.22 -4.87 -16.11
CA ALA A 182 -0.68 -4.70 -17.24
C ALA A 182 -1.14 -6.05 -17.81
N LYS A 183 -0.25 -7.05 -17.89
CA LYS A 183 -0.62 -8.41 -18.31
C LYS A 183 -1.59 -9.08 -17.34
N ILE A 184 -1.33 -8.97 -16.04
CA ILE A 184 -2.22 -9.48 -14.99
C ILE A 184 -3.63 -8.87 -15.15
N LEU A 185 -3.69 -7.56 -15.36
CA LEU A 185 -4.98 -6.87 -15.52
C LEU A 185 -5.65 -7.14 -16.86
N TYR A 186 -4.90 -7.36 -17.93
CA TYR A 186 -5.47 -7.78 -19.21
C TYR A 186 -6.24 -9.10 -19.04
N ASP A 187 -5.60 -10.09 -18.41
CA ASP A 187 -6.21 -11.39 -18.13
C ASP A 187 -7.37 -11.27 -17.13
N LEU A 188 -7.26 -10.37 -16.15
CA LEU A 188 -8.32 -10.14 -15.17
C LEU A 188 -9.56 -9.46 -15.79
N PHE A 189 -9.37 -8.49 -16.69
CA PHE A 189 -10.47 -7.75 -17.30
C PHE A 189 -11.15 -8.54 -18.42
N LEU A 190 -10.39 -9.27 -19.24
CA LEU A 190 -10.90 -10.02 -20.38
C LEU A 190 -11.19 -11.49 -20.09
N GLY A 191 -10.66 -12.02 -18.98
CA GLY A 191 -10.71 -13.44 -18.67
C GLY A 191 -9.67 -14.26 -19.45
N VAL A 192 -9.56 -15.53 -19.09
CA VAL A 192 -8.66 -16.49 -19.75
C VAL A 192 -9.49 -17.70 -20.19
N LYS A 193 -9.52 -17.97 -21.50
CA LYS A 193 -10.32 -19.06 -22.10
C LYS A 193 -11.78 -19.03 -21.64
N ASP A 194 -12.41 -17.86 -21.72
CA ASP A 194 -13.81 -17.59 -21.32
C ASP A 194 -14.13 -17.85 -19.84
N LYS A 195 -13.10 -18.04 -19.00
CA LYS A 195 -13.23 -18.13 -17.55
C LYS A 195 -12.83 -16.82 -16.90
N GLN A 196 -13.57 -16.43 -15.87
CA GLN A 196 -13.17 -15.29 -15.04
C GLN A 196 -11.88 -15.63 -14.29
N CYS A 197 -11.10 -14.60 -13.99
CA CYS A 197 -9.89 -14.71 -13.20
C CYS A 197 -10.08 -14.00 -11.86
N SER A 198 -9.26 -14.36 -10.87
CA SER A 198 -9.23 -13.68 -9.58
C SER A 198 -7.80 -13.38 -9.19
N ILE A 199 -7.61 -12.18 -8.66
CA ILE A 199 -6.32 -11.67 -8.20
C ILE A 199 -5.99 -12.09 -6.75
N ILE A 200 -6.97 -12.66 -6.04
CA ILE A 200 -6.89 -12.97 -4.60
C ILE A 200 -5.71 -13.86 -4.26
N LEU A 201 -5.54 -14.96 -5.00
CA LEU A 201 -4.45 -15.91 -4.77
C LEU A 201 -3.08 -15.28 -5.06
N THR A 202 -2.99 -14.41 -6.07
CA THR A 202 -1.75 -13.66 -6.41
C THR A 202 -1.39 -12.66 -5.32
N ILE A 203 -2.38 -11.95 -4.75
CA ILE A 203 -2.18 -11.04 -3.61
C ILE A 203 -1.65 -11.82 -2.40
N LEU A 204 -2.31 -12.94 -2.06
CA LEU A 204 -1.90 -13.77 -0.94
C LEU A 204 -0.47 -14.29 -1.11
N ALA A 205 -0.13 -14.76 -2.32
CA ALA A 205 1.20 -15.23 -2.68
C ALA A 205 2.25 -14.14 -2.43
N ASP A 206 2.03 -12.92 -2.92
CA ASP A 206 2.99 -11.83 -2.78
C ASP A 206 3.12 -11.33 -1.33
N ILE A 207 2.05 -11.40 -0.52
CA ILE A 207 2.15 -11.14 0.92
C ILE A 207 3.07 -12.17 1.59
N PHE A 208 2.86 -13.46 1.32
CA PHE A 208 3.66 -14.54 1.92
C PHE A 208 5.12 -14.47 1.46
N VAL A 209 5.35 -14.30 0.16
CA VAL A 209 6.70 -14.14 -0.39
C VAL A 209 7.39 -12.91 0.20
N ALA A 210 6.68 -11.78 0.38
CA ALA A 210 7.22 -10.60 1.03
C ALA A 210 7.58 -10.84 2.51
N CYS A 211 6.76 -11.60 3.26
CA CYS A 211 7.11 -12.01 4.62
C CYS A 211 8.40 -12.85 4.64
N ILE A 212 8.53 -13.82 3.72
CA ILE A 212 9.71 -14.69 3.61
C ILE A 212 10.95 -13.88 3.23
N THR A 213 10.88 -13.01 2.22
CA THR A 213 12.03 -12.22 1.77
C THR A 213 12.47 -11.22 2.83
N CYS A 214 11.54 -10.54 3.50
CA CYS A 214 11.87 -9.60 4.56
C CYS A 214 12.49 -10.30 5.78
N GLN A 215 12.05 -11.52 6.12
CA GLN A 215 12.75 -12.34 7.12
C GLN A 215 14.17 -12.71 6.71
N ARG A 216 14.42 -12.93 5.42
CA ARG A 216 15.76 -13.20 4.87
C ARG A 216 16.62 -11.93 4.74
N GLY A 217 16.11 -10.76 5.13
CA GLY A 217 16.86 -9.50 5.18
C GLY A 217 16.49 -8.48 4.11
N GLU A 218 15.52 -8.76 3.23
CA GLU A 218 15.02 -7.73 2.31
C GLU A 218 14.36 -6.59 3.07
N LYS A 219 14.77 -5.37 2.74
CA LYS A 219 14.28 -4.20 3.48
C LYS A 219 12.88 -3.79 3.04
N PHE A 220 12.48 -4.01 1.79
CA PHE A 220 11.20 -3.49 1.30
C PHE A 220 10.15 -4.59 1.19
N PHE A 221 8.98 -4.38 1.76
CA PHE A 221 7.84 -5.30 1.68
C PHE A 221 7.18 -5.24 0.29
N CYS A 222 7.59 -6.12 -0.63
CA CYS A 222 7.07 -6.23 -2.01
C CYS A 222 5.72 -6.98 -2.09
N GLY A 223 4.79 -6.71 -1.19
CA GLY A 223 3.45 -7.31 -1.16
C GLY A 223 2.41 -6.29 -0.68
N SER A 224 1.13 -6.67 -0.65
CA SER A 224 0.04 -5.76 -0.27
C SER A 224 0.02 -5.43 1.24
N ASN A 225 0.95 -4.59 1.68
CA ASN A 225 1.15 -4.24 3.10
C ASN A 225 -0.09 -3.61 3.74
N LEU A 226 -0.88 -2.82 3.00
CA LEU A 226 -2.10 -2.22 3.54
C LEU A 226 -3.20 -3.25 3.85
N ILE A 227 -3.31 -4.31 3.04
CA ILE A 227 -4.25 -5.41 3.33
C ILE A 227 -3.81 -6.12 4.61
N LEU A 228 -2.51 -6.45 4.72
CA LEU A 228 -1.96 -7.10 5.91
C LEU A 228 -2.10 -6.21 7.17
N HIS A 229 -1.93 -4.90 7.01
CA HIS A 229 -2.18 -3.94 8.09
C HIS A 229 -3.64 -3.97 8.55
N VAL A 230 -4.60 -3.82 7.64
CA VAL A 230 -6.03 -3.85 7.98
C VAL A 230 -6.41 -5.18 8.63
N TRP A 231 -5.92 -6.30 8.10
CA TRP A 231 -6.10 -7.63 8.68
C TRP A 231 -5.67 -7.67 10.15
N GLY A 232 -4.44 -7.26 10.47
CA GLY A 232 -3.95 -7.31 11.85
C GLY A 232 -4.71 -6.35 12.78
N MET A 233 -5.01 -5.13 12.32
CA MET A 233 -5.77 -4.17 13.12
C MET A 233 -7.18 -4.71 13.46
N GLU A 234 -7.82 -5.41 12.54
CA GLU A 234 -9.20 -5.91 12.67
C GLU A 234 -9.30 -7.18 13.51
N HIS A 235 -8.27 -8.03 13.49
CA HIS A 235 -8.17 -9.18 14.38
C HIS A 235 -7.85 -8.79 15.83
N PHE A 236 -7.00 -7.77 16.05
CA PHE A 236 -6.40 -7.54 17.38
C PHE A 236 -6.82 -6.23 18.07
N MET A 237 -7.36 -5.25 17.34
CA MET A 237 -7.60 -3.87 17.81
C MET A 237 -8.98 -3.31 17.46
N ARG A 238 -9.89 -4.17 16.99
CA ARG A 238 -11.28 -3.78 16.70
C ARG A 238 -12.03 -3.41 17.99
N ARG A 239 -12.87 -2.38 17.92
CA ARG A 239 -13.75 -1.94 19.02
C ARG A 239 -14.81 -3.00 19.29
N SER A 240 -15.12 -3.21 20.57
CA SER A 240 -16.11 -4.21 21.00
C SER A 240 -17.55 -3.89 20.59
N PHE A 241 -17.86 -2.62 20.30
CA PHE A 241 -19.22 -2.16 20.01
C PHE A 241 -19.32 -1.58 18.60
N ILE A 242 -19.67 -2.44 17.65
CA ILE A 242 -20.28 -2.04 16.37
C ILE A 242 -21.56 -2.88 16.27
N PRO A 243 -22.74 -2.27 16.10
CA PRO A 243 -23.99 -3.02 16.02
C PRO A 243 -23.94 -4.02 14.86
N GLU A 244 -24.50 -5.21 15.09
CA GLU A 244 -24.61 -6.33 14.13
C GLU A 244 -25.40 -6.00 12.85
N SER A 245 -25.82 -4.73 12.67
CA SER A 245 -26.68 -4.25 11.59
C SER A 245 -25.95 -3.74 10.35
N LEU A 246 -24.62 -3.91 10.25
CA LEU A 246 -23.93 -3.58 9.00
C LEU A 246 -24.30 -4.60 7.91
N PRO A 247 -24.70 -4.15 6.70
CA PRO A 247 -25.00 -5.07 5.62
C PRO A 247 -23.74 -5.87 5.29
N MET A 248 -23.81 -7.20 5.41
CA MET A 248 -22.62 -8.07 5.34
C MET A 248 -22.10 -8.28 3.91
N SER A 249 -22.95 -8.04 2.90
CA SER A 249 -22.63 -8.20 1.48
C SER A 249 -22.58 -6.85 0.78
N GLY A 250 -21.56 -6.64 -0.08
CA GLY A 250 -21.41 -5.40 -0.84
C GLY A 250 -20.96 -4.18 -0.02
N TYR A 251 -20.67 -4.37 1.28
CA TYR A 251 -20.21 -3.30 2.14
C TYR A 251 -18.73 -3.01 1.94
N ASN A 252 -18.40 -1.72 1.91
CA ASN A 252 -17.04 -1.27 1.72
C ASN A 252 -16.30 -1.21 3.08
N TRP A 253 -15.60 -2.31 3.39
CA TRP A 253 -14.84 -2.47 4.62
C TRP A 253 -13.62 -1.54 4.70
N ILE A 254 -13.10 -1.08 3.56
CA ILE A 254 -11.92 -0.20 3.48
C ILE A 254 -12.24 1.18 4.04
N VAL A 255 -13.33 1.81 3.56
CA VAL A 255 -13.75 3.15 4.00
C VAL A 255 -14.10 3.19 5.48
N THR A 256 -14.56 2.07 6.03
CA THR A 256 -15.12 2.01 7.40
C THR A 256 -14.10 1.53 8.44
N HIS A 257 -12.98 0.99 8.01
CA HIS A 257 -11.87 0.53 8.85
C HIS A 257 -11.42 1.55 9.91
N HIS A 258 -11.38 2.84 9.58
CA HIS A 258 -10.95 3.86 10.56
C HIS A 258 -11.95 4.04 11.72
N LYS A 259 -13.22 3.65 11.53
CA LYS A 259 -14.28 3.73 12.55
C LYS A 259 -14.30 2.50 13.46
N THR A 260 -13.85 1.36 12.94
CA THR A 260 -13.94 0.06 13.62
C THR A 260 -12.79 -0.19 14.59
N VAL A 261 -11.67 0.53 14.44
CA VAL A 261 -10.45 0.31 15.21
C VAL A 261 -10.29 1.31 16.36
N ASN A 262 -9.79 0.83 17.51
CA ASN A 262 -9.41 1.71 18.61
C ASN A 262 -7.97 2.23 18.40
N ARG A 263 -7.84 3.48 17.98
CA ARG A 263 -6.53 4.12 17.72
C ARG A 263 -5.86 4.69 18.96
N ASN A 264 -6.58 4.85 20.07
CA ASN A 264 -6.08 5.58 21.24
C ASN A 264 -5.16 4.76 22.14
N SER A 265 -5.07 3.44 21.92
CA SER A 265 -4.28 2.50 22.71
C SER A 265 -3.34 1.66 21.84
N LEU A 266 -2.88 2.22 20.72
CA LEU A 266 -1.99 1.51 19.81
C LEU A 266 -0.55 1.52 20.33
N PRO A 267 0.17 0.39 20.25
CA PRO A 267 1.62 0.37 20.38
C PRO A 267 2.30 1.44 19.51
N CYS A 268 3.39 2.03 20.01
CA CYS A 268 4.06 3.16 19.38
C CYS A 268 5.15 2.75 18.39
N ASN A 269 5.59 1.49 18.41
CA ASN A 269 6.66 0.95 17.57
C ASN A 269 6.48 -0.57 17.35
N ALA A 270 7.28 -1.13 16.43
CA ALA A 270 7.19 -2.56 16.06
C ALA A 270 7.49 -3.51 17.24
N SER A 271 8.40 -3.14 18.16
CA SER A 271 8.74 -3.96 19.32
C SER A 271 7.55 -4.10 20.28
N GLU A 272 6.90 -2.97 20.59
CA GLU A 272 5.68 -2.96 21.40
C GLU A 272 4.55 -3.74 20.71
N PHE A 273 4.43 -3.68 19.37
CA PHE A 273 3.50 -4.54 18.64
C PHE A 273 3.84 -6.02 18.78
N VAL A 274 5.11 -6.41 18.71
CA VAL A 274 5.55 -7.81 18.92
C VAL A 274 5.14 -8.29 20.31
N ASP A 275 5.45 -7.51 21.35
CA ASP A 275 5.07 -7.84 22.73
C ASP A 275 3.54 -7.91 22.90
N PHE A 276 2.82 -6.94 22.35
CA PHE A 276 1.36 -6.90 22.37
C PHE A 276 0.75 -8.14 21.71
N LEU A 277 1.21 -8.51 20.51
CA LEU A 277 0.70 -9.64 19.75
C LEU A 277 1.01 -10.98 20.42
N LYS A 278 2.21 -11.13 20.99
CA LYS A 278 2.58 -12.33 21.76
C LYS A 278 1.71 -12.51 23.01
N ASN A 279 1.37 -11.41 23.69
CA ASN A 279 0.63 -11.41 24.96
C ASN A 279 -0.90 -11.41 24.82
N LYS A 280 -1.44 -11.32 23.60
CA LYS A 280 -2.89 -11.43 23.40
C LYS A 280 -3.41 -12.76 23.98
N THR A 281 -4.71 -12.85 24.28
CA THR A 281 -5.37 -14.13 24.63
C THR A 281 -6.36 -14.53 23.53
N ASP A 282 -6.80 -15.78 23.52
CA ASP A 282 -7.79 -16.28 22.55
C ASP A 282 -9.13 -15.52 22.60
N GLN A 283 -9.51 -15.06 23.79
CA GLN A 283 -10.73 -14.26 24.02
C GLN A 283 -10.59 -12.83 23.50
N ASN A 284 -9.36 -12.33 23.36
CA ASN A 284 -9.05 -10.96 22.95
C ASN A 284 -8.66 -10.85 21.47
N ALA A 285 -8.66 -11.97 20.74
CA ALA A 285 -8.47 -12.03 19.30
C ALA A 285 -9.82 -12.33 18.64
N ARG A 286 -10.16 -11.56 17.62
CA ARG A 286 -11.30 -11.89 16.76
C ARG A 286 -10.85 -13.01 15.83
N TRP A 287 -11.43 -14.20 15.94
CA TRP A 287 -10.98 -15.32 15.10
C TRP A 287 -11.47 -15.19 13.67
N VAL A 288 -12.75 -14.84 13.48
CA VAL A 288 -13.35 -14.69 12.16
C VAL A 288 -13.77 -13.23 11.95
N LEU A 289 -13.25 -12.61 10.89
CA LEU A 289 -13.64 -11.25 10.51
C LEU A 289 -15.06 -11.23 9.96
N ASP A 290 -15.68 -10.05 9.98
CA ASP A 290 -17.10 -9.95 9.62
C ASP A 290 -17.34 -10.21 8.14
N TRP A 291 -16.41 -9.82 7.27
CA TRP A 291 -16.51 -10.04 5.84
C TRP A 291 -16.09 -11.43 5.37
N THR A 292 -15.52 -12.26 6.26
CA THR A 292 -15.03 -13.59 5.87
C THR A 292 -16.20 -14.51 5.55
N ASN A 293 -16.27 -14.97 4.31
CA ASN A 293 -17.24 -15.99 3.92
C ASN A 293 -16.76 -17.39 4.33
N CYS A 294 -17.29 -17.89 5.44
CA CYS A 294 -16.92 -19.20 5.98
C CYS A 294 -17.79 -20.37 5.49
N VAL A 295 -18.75 -20.13 4.58
CA VAL A 295 -19.74 -21.14 4.18
C VAL A 295 -19.10 -22.28 3.38
N LYS A 296 -18.23 -21.93 2.41
CA LYS A 296 -17.50 -22.88 1.57
C LYS A 296 -16.04 -22.41 1.38
N PRO A 297 -15.22 -22.42 2.45
CA PRO A 297 -13.84 -22.00 2.33
C PRO A 297 -13.04 -23.00 1.49
N VAL A 298 -11.89 -22.55 1.02
CA VAL A 298 -10.88 -23.38 0.39
C VAL A 298 -10.09 -24.09 1.49
N LEU A 299 -10.25 -25.40 1.59
CA LEU A 299 -9.50 -26.22 2.55
C LEU A 299 -8.44 -27.11 1.92
N ARG A 300 -8.56 -27.40 0.61
CA ARG A 300 -7.64 -28.26 -0.15
C ARG A 300 -7.83 -28.06 -1.66
N THR A 301 -7.02 -28.78 -2.43
CA THR A 301 -7.22 -29.00 -3.87
C THR A 301 -7.62 -30.46 -4.11
N LYS A 302 -7.89 -30.83 -5.36
CA LYS A 302 -8.14 -32.24 -5.69
C LYS A 302 -6.89 -33.10 -5.49
N ALA A 303 -5.70 -32.58 -5.81
CA ALA A 303 -4.44 -33.32 -5.73
C ALA A 303 -3.68 -33.15 -4.39
N SER A 304 -4.00 -32.15 -3.56
CA SER A 304 -3.17 -31.80 -2.40
C SER A 304 -3.96 -31.18 -1.25
N GLU A 305 -3.43 -31.36 -0.03
CA GLU A 305 -3.92 -30.74 1.20
C GLU A 305 -3.43 -29.29 1.39
N PHE A 306 -2.54 -28.82 0.51
CA PHE A 306 -2.09 -27.43 0.44
C PHE A 306 -2.36 -26.85 -0.95
N VAL A 307 -2.46 -25.52 -1.02
CA VAL A 307 -2.67 -24.75 -2.25
C VAL A 307 -1.34 -24.14 -2.66
N LEU A 308 -0.88 -24.42 -3.88
CA LEU A 308 0.24 -23.70 -4.48
C LEU A 308 -0.22 -22.30 -4.91
N LEU A 309 0.48 -21.28 -4.42
CA LEU A 309 0.21 -19.89 -4.69
C LEU A 309 1.26 -19.33 -5.65
N LEU A 310 0.80 -18.61 -6.67
CA LEU A 310 1.64 -17.93 -7.66
C LEU A 310 1.44 -16.41 -7.55
N GLY A 311 2.50 -15.74 -7.11
CA GLY A 311 2.58 -14.29 -6.99
C GLY A 311 3.43 -13.66 -8.09
N THR A 312 3.55 -12.34 -8.06
CA THR A 312 4.44 -11.61 -8.97
C THR A 312 5.90 -11.69 -8.52
N GLN A 313 6.17 -12.03 -7.25
CA GLN A 313 7.51 -12.12 -6.67
C GLN A 313 7.97 -13.57 -6.43
N GLY A 314 7.09 -14.55 -6.57
CA GLY A 314 7.47 -15.93 -6.33
C GLY A 314 6.29 -16.91 -6.29
N ILE A 315 6.63 -18.16 -5.99
CA ILE A 315 5.71 -19.26 -5.71
C ILE A 315 5.90 -19.64 -4.24
N THR A 316 4.79 -19.97 -3.57
CA THR A 316 4.82 -20.51 -2.21
C THR A 316 3.63 -21.44 -2.01
N ALA A 317 3.54 -22.08 -0.84
CA ALA A 317 2.43 -22.95 -0.50
C ALA A 317 1.67 -22.40 0.73
N TYR A 318 0.36 -22.59 0.68
CA TYR A 318 -0.58 -22.22 1.73
C TYR A 318 -1.33 -23.46 2.19
N THR A 319 -1.35 -23.72 3.50
CA THR A 319 -2.02 -24.88 4.10
C THR A 319 -3.27 -24.40 4.85
N PRO A 320 -4.46 -24.41 4.24
CA PRO A 320 -5.62 -23.75 4.82
C PRO A 320 -6.11 -24.41 6.12
N LYS A 321 -6.01 -25.74 6.22
CA LYS A 321 -6.43 -26.53 7.41
C LYS A 321 -5.65 -26.17 8.69
N ARG A 322 -4.56 -25.41 8.59
CA ARG A 322 -3.85 -24.86 9.74
C ARG A 322 -4.58 -23.71 10.43
N PHE A 323 -5.53 -23.08 9.75
CA PHE A 323 -6.19 -21.85 10.19
C PHE A 323 -7.71 -22.00 10.28
N LEU A 324 -8.20 -23.19 10.63
CA LEU A 324 -9.63 -23.53 10.72
C LEU A 324 -10.40 -22.60 11.66
N ARG A 325 -9.76 -22.10 12.72
CA ARG A 325 -10.36 -21.11 13.65
C ARG A 325 -10.77 -19.82 12.94
N GLN A 326 -9.96 -19.36 11.98
CA GLN A 326 -10.26 -18.17 11.17
C GLN A 326 -11.42 -18.39 10.19
N LEU A 327 -11.80 -19.65 10.01
CA LEU A 327 -12.90 -20.09 9.14
C LEU A 327 -14.11 -20.59 9.96
N GLY A 328 -14.15 -20.28 11.27
CA GLY A 328 -15.27 -20.64 12.16
C GLY A 328 -15.43 -22.14 12.39
N ARG A 329 -14.31 -22.87 12.37
CA ARG A 329 -14.22 -24.33 12.60
C ARG A 329 -13.31 -24.60 13.81
N THR A 330 -13.43 -25.79 14.39
CA THR A 330 -12.55 -26.24 15.47
C THR A 330 -11.16 -26.54 14.92
N GLN A 331 -10.10 -26.03 15.56
CA GLN A 331 -8.74 -26.36 15.16
C GLN A 331 -8.33 -27.75 15.63
N GLU A 332 -7.82 -28.52 14.68
CA GLU A 332 -7.15 -29.79 14.92
C GLU A 332 -5.65 -29.66 14.67
N VAL A 333 -4.89 -30.70 15.04
CA VAL A 333 -3.45 -30.76 14.75
C VAL A 333 -3.25 -30.60 13.24
N PRO A 334 -2.54 -29.56 12.79
CA PRO A 334 -2.37 -29.35 11.36
C PRO A 334 -1.52 -30.47 10.74
N PRO A 335 -1.75 -30.81 9.47
CA PRO A 335 -0.87 -31.72 8.75
C PRO A 335 0.58 -31.21 8.75
N ALA A 336 1.53 -32.09 9.09
CA ALA A 336 2.94 -31.77 9.11
C ALA A 336 3.54 -31.91 7.70
N PHE A 337 3.46 -30.84 6.92
CA PHE A 337 4.15 -30.72 5.64
C PHE A 337 5.20 -29.63 5.72
N ASP A 338 6.44 -29.95 5.36
CA ASP A 338 7.42 -28.91 5.09
C ASP A 338 7.12 -28.30 3.73
N VAL A 339 6.48 -27.12 3.74
CA VAL A 339 6.12 -26.40 2.52
C VAL A 339 7.26 -25.54 1.97
N SER A 340 8.43 -25.52 2.64
CA SER A 340 9.59 -24.75 2.20
C SER A 340 10.13 -25.22 0.83
N GLU A 341 9.97 -26.51 0.51
CA GLU A 341 10.33 -27.09 -0.79
C GLU A 341 9.52 -26.52 -1.96
N PHE A 342 8.34 -25.94 -1.68
CA PHE A 342 7.46 -25.33 -2.67
C PHE A 342 7.62 -23.81 -2.74
N THR A 343 8.65 -23.25 -2.11
CA THR A 343 8.92 -21.81 -2.11
C THR A 343 10.02 -21.46 -3.11
N ILE A 344 9.66 -20.64 -4.10
CA ILE A 344 10.56 -20.12 -5.13
C ILE A 344 10.42 -18.61 -5.16
N ILE A 345 11.53 -17.88 -5.00
CA ILE A 345 11.54 -16.41 -5.06
C ILE A 345 12.11 -16.00 -6.42
N PHE A 346 11.42 -15.09 -7.11
CA PHE A 346 11.86 -14.58 -8.41
C PHE A 346 12.86 -13.44 -8.23
N ASN A 347 13.92 -13.43 -9.04
CA ASN A 347 14.96 -12.40 -8.99
C ASN A 347 14.42 -11.04 -9.42
N GLU A 348 14.49 -10.04 -8.54
CA GLU A 348 14.10 -8.64 -8.78
C GLU A 348 12.67 -8.44 -9.32
N GLY A 349 11.78 -9.40 -9.07
CA GLY A 349 10.43 -9.41 -9.62
C GLY A 349 10.38 -9.62 -11.14
N THR A 350 11.45 -10.14 -11.75
CA THR A 350 11.45 -10.61 -13.14
C THR A 350 10.92 -12.04 -13.13
N CYS A 351 9.71 -12.24 -13.65
CA CYS A 351 9.13 -13.57 -13.71
C CYS A 351 9.85 -14.40 -14.78
N PRO A 352 10.03 -15.70 -14.57
CA PRO A 352 10.72 -16.54 -15.54
C PRO A 352 9.89 -16.69 -16.82
N SER A 353 10.55 -16.97 -17.95
CA SER A 353 9.88 -17.29 -19.22
C SER A 353 9.08 -18.60 -19.13
N GLU A 354 9.51 -19.51 -18.26
CA GLU A 354 8.82 -20.76 -17.93
C GLU A 354 8.62 -20.86 -16.42
N PHE A 355 7.39 -21.11 -15.99
CA PHE A 355 7.08 -21.23 -14.58
C PHE A 355 7.34 -22.66 -14.08
N PRO A 356 8.18 -22.84 -13.04
CA PRO A 356 8.26 -24.14 -12.38
C PRO A 356 6.90 -24.50 -11.78
N MET A 357 6.57 -25.79 -11.79
CA MET A 357 5.30 -26.32 -11.24
C MET A 357 4.02 -25.77 -11.91
N LYS A 358 4.12 -25.23 -13.13
CA LYS A 358 3.00 -24.62 -13.87
C LYS A 358 1.73 -25.48 -13.86
N ASP A 359 1.83 -26.76 -14.22
CA ASP A 359 0.65 -27.65 -14.29
C ASP A 359 0.05 -27.92 -12.92
N ARG A 360 0.87 -28.01 -11.87
CA ARG A 360 0.41 -28.16 -10.49
C ARG A 360 -0.29 -26.90 -9.98
N ILE A 361 0.17 -25.71 -10.36
CA ILE A 361 -0.48 -24.45 -10.03
C ILE A 361 -1.84 -24.36 -10.73
N ILE A 362 -1.90 -24.71 -12.03
CA ILE A 362 -3.17 -24.75 -12.79
C ILE A 362 -4.16 -25.72 -12.14
N GLU A 363 -3.72 -26.93 -11.83
CA GLU A 363 -4.55 -27.93 -11.16
C GLU A 363 -5.05 -27.41 -9.80
N ALA A 364 -4.16 -26.84 -8.98
CA ALA A 364 -4.49 -26.37 -7.65
C ALA A 364 -5.60 -25.30 -7.69
N TRP A 365 -5.49 -24.32 -8.59
CA TRP A 365 -6.43 -23.20 -8.64
C TRP A 365 -7.77 -23.59 -9.29
N VAL A 366 -7.76 -24.52 -10.24
CA VAL A 366 -8.99 -25.02 -10.89
C VAL A 366 -9.78 -25.95 -9.97
N THR A 367 -9.11 -26.63 -9.03
CA THR A 367 -9.72 -27.67 -8.19
C THR A 367 -9.86 -27.30 -6.72
N LEU A 368 -9.80 -26.00 -6.39
CA LEU A 368 -10.02 -25.51 -5.02
C LEU A 368 -11.36 -26.03 -4.49
N SER A 369 -11.33 -26.66 -3.32
CA SER A 369 -12.51 -27.24 -2.70
C SER A 369 -12.54 -27.05 -1.20
N ASP A 370 -13.74 -27.08 -0.65
CA ASP A 370 -13.97 -27.24 0.79
C ASP A 370 -13.63 -28.69 1.20
N ASP A 371 -13.72 -28.95 2.50
CA ASP A 371 -13.66 -30.26 3.10
C ASP A 371 -14.83 -30.40 4.07
N GLU A 372 -15.84 -31.17 3.66
CA GLU A 372 -17.08 -31.38 4.41
C GLU A 372 -16.86 -32.06 5.78
N CYS A 373 -15.68 -32.65 6.00
CA CYS A 373 -15.29 -33.16 7.31
C CYS A 373 -15.22 -32.04 8.36
N PHE A 374 -14.88 -30.82 7.95
CA PHE A 374 -14.77 -29.65 8.82
C PHE A 374 -16.03 -28.80 8.75
N LYS A 375 -17.01 -29.12 9.60
CA LYS A 375 -18.28 -28.41 9.64
C LYS A 375 -18.13 -26.98 10.17
N TYR A 376 -18.70 -26.02 9.44
CA TYR A 376 -18.83 -24.64 9.92
C TYR A 376 -19.74 -24.58 11.14
N VAL A 377 -19.31 -23.86 12.18
CA VAL A 377 -20.10 -23.68 13.41
C VAL A 377 -20.21 -22.19 13.73
N PRO A 378 -21.35 -21.53 13.40
CA PRO A 378 -21.52 -20.08 13.58
C PRO A 378 -21.25 -19.59 15.01
N LYS A 379 -21.63 -20.39 16.01
CA LYS A 379 -21.41 -20.09 17.44
C LYS A 379 -19.93 -20.01 17.83
N LEU A 380 -19.03 -20.53 16.98
CA LEU A 380 -17.58 -20.53 17.20
C LEU A 380 -16.87 -19.34 16.56
N LYS A 381 -17.59 -18.50 15.79
CA LYS A 381 -17.04 -17.34 15.07
C LYS A 381 -16.14 -16.45 15.93
N GLN A 382 -16.45 -16.34 17.23
CA GLN A 382 -15.70 -15.52 18.18
C GLN A 382 -14.90 -16.32 19.22
N LYS A 383 -15.10 -17.64 19.32
CA LYS A 383 -14.49 -18.46 20.38
C LYS A 383 -13.17 -19.11 19.97
N GLY A 384 -12.98 -19.33 18.66
CA GLY A 384 -11.78 -19.98 18.12
C GLY A 384 -11.46 -21.28 18.84
N LEU A 385 -12.34 -22.28 18.79
CA LEU A 385 -12.13 -23.53 19.52
C LEU A 385 -10.96 -24.35 18.99
N THR A 386 -10.38 -25.13 19.89
CA THR A 386 -9.28 -26.06 19.68
C THR A 386 -9.67 -27.44 20.19
N THR A 387 -9.09 -28.48 19.62
CA THR A 387 -9.13 -29.83 20.18
C THR A 387 -8.09 -29.99 21.30
N PRO A 388 -8.30 -30.88 22.28
CA PRO A 388 -7.29 -31.17 23.30
C PRO A 388 -5.95 -31.62 22.70
N GLN A 389 -5.99 -32.41 21.62
CA GLN A 389 -4.79 -32.85 20.91
C GLN A 389 -4.01 -31.69 20.31
N TYR A 390 -4.70 -30.68 19.78
CA TYR A 390 -4.07 -29.46 19.28
C TYR A 390 -3.39 -28.68 20.42
N GLU A 391 -4.05 -28.54 21.57
CA GLU A 391 -3.47 -27.84 22.72
C GLU A 391 -2.20 -28.53 23.25
N ASP A 392 -2.22 -29.87 23.29
CA ASP A 392 -1.05 -30.67 23.65
C ASP A 392 0.06 -30.56 22.61
N TRP A 393 -0.29 -30.54 21.32
CA TRP A 393 0.66 -30.34 20.22
C TRP A 393 1.35 -28.98 20.33
N VAL A 394 0.60 -27.88 20.49
CA VAL A 394 1.15 -26.53 20.70
C VAL A 394 2.07 -26.49 21.93
N ARG A 395 1.69 -27.14 23.03
CA ARG A 395 2.48 -27.19 24.27
C ARG A 395 3.82 -27.89 24.05
N LYS A 396 3.83 -29.01 23.32
CA LYS A 396 5.04 -29.77 22.99
C LYS A 396 5.95 -28.99 22.04
N SER A 397 5.39 -28.35 21.02
CA SER A 397 6.14 -27.51 20.08
C SER A 397 6.78 -26.29 20.77
N ALA A 398 6.14 -25.72 21.79
CA ALA A 398 6.70 -24.62 22.58
C ALA A 398 7.82 -25.07 23.55
N ALA A 399 7.83 -26.34 23.96
CA ALA A 399 8.83 -26.91 24.87
C ALA A 399 10.12 -27.38 24.15
N GLN A 400 10.05 -27.62 22.83
CA GLN A 400 11.20 -28.03 22.01
C GLN A 400 12.01 -26.86 21.44
N ALA A 401 11.59 -25.62 21.65
CA ALA A 401 12.42 -24.45 21.34
C ALA A 401 13.56 -24.36 22.37
N PRO A 402 14.84 -24.18 21.98
CA PRO A 402 15.94 -24.06 22.94
C PRO A 402 15.76 -22.80 23.80
N GLN A 403 15.16 -22.96 24.99
CA GLN A 403 14.68 -21.84 25.80
C GLN A 403 15.81 -21.05 26.46
N ASP A 404 16.94 -21.65 26.83
CA ASP A 404 17.92 -20.95 27.67
C ASP A 404 18.88 -20.03 26.89
N GLU A 405 19.25 -20.39 25.65
CA GLU A 405 20.06 -19.53 24.78
C GLU A 405 19.20 -18.43 24.11
N LEU A 406 18.00 -18.78 23.63
CA LEU A 406 17.08 -17.83 23.00
C LEU A 406 16.52 -16.80 23.99
N VAL A 407 16.30 -17.14 25.26
CA VAL A 407 15.75 -16.17 26.23
C VAL A 407 16.77 -15.09 26.57
N GLU A 408 18.05 -15.42 26.76
CA GLU A 408 19.07 -14.39 27.00
C GLU A 408 19.47 -13.60 25.74
N GLU A 409 19.39 -14.23 24.57
CA GLU A 409 19.58 -13.52 23.30
C GLU A 409 18.41 -12.57 23.02
N VAL A 410 17.16 -12.98 23.31
CA VAL A 410 15.97 -12.12 23.26
C VAL A 410 16.05 -10.97 24.26
N LYS A 411 16.58 -11.20 25.47
CA LYS A 411 16.77 -10.15 26.49
C LYS A 411 17.79 -9.11 26.04
N LYS A 412 18.92 -9.55 25.46
CA LYS A 412 19.93 -8.66 24.87
C LYS A 412 19.39 -7.88 23.68
N LEU A 413 18.65 -8.55 22.80
CA LEU A 413 17.99 -7.89 21.66
C LEU A 413 16.99 -6.84 22.15
N LYS A 414 16.18 -7.16 23.18
CA LYS A 414 15.21 -6.24 23.80
C LYS A 414 15.86 -4.95 24.31
N ALA A 415 16.99 -5.07 25.03
CA ALA A 415 17.73 -3.91 25.53
C ALA A 415 18.32 -3.03 24.39
N ILE A 416 18.79 -3.64 23.30
CA ILE A 416 19.31 -2.92 22.13
C ILE A 416 18.18 -2.17 21.40
N ILE A 417 17.00 -2.79 21.29
CA ILE A 417 15.82 -2.18 20.65
C ILE A 417 15.35 -0.98 21.46
N GLU A 418 15.18 -1.13 22.78
CA GLU A 418 14.76 -0.05 23.67
C GLU A 418 15.72 1.14 23.61
N ALA A 419 17.03 0.90 23.51
CA ALA A 419 18.03 1.95 23.32
C ALA A 419 17.87 2.69 21.99
N ARG A 420 17.61 1.96 20.89
CA ARG A 420 17.39 2.55 19.56
C ARG A 420 16.06 3.31 19.46
N ASP A 421 15.00 2.80 20.07
CA ASP A 421 13.70 3.50 20.10
C ASP A 421 13.81 4.83 20.87
N LYS A 422 14.62 4.85 21.94
CA LYS A 422 14.92 6.08 22.68
C LYS A 422 15.71 7.09 21.85
N GLU A 423 16.65 6.61 21.04
CA GLU A 423 17.42 7.43 20.08
C GLU A 423 16.52 7.98 18.96
N ILE A 424 15.60 7.17 18.42
CA ILE A 424 14.61 7.59 17.42
C ILE A 424 13.66 8.63 18.01
N LEU A 425 13.21 8.47 19.26
CA LEU A 425 12.36 9.44 19.93
C LEU A 425 13.08 10.79 20.12
N GLN A 426 14.37 10.77 20.43
CA GLN A 426 15.21 11.98 20.49
C GLN A 426 15.37 12.62 19.11
N LEU A 427 15.64 11.83 18.07
CA LEU A 427 15.76 12.31 16.69
C LEU A 427 14.43 12.91 16.20
N SER A 428 13.30 12.28 16.50
CA SER A 428 11.97 12.80 16.13
C SER A 428 11.69 14.15 16.81
N LYS A 429 12.04 14.30 18.10
CA LYS A 429 11.94 15.60 18.78
C LYS A 429 12.84 16.65 18.13
N SER A 430 14.08 16.27 17.78
CA SER A 430 15.01 17.16 17.09
C SER A 430 14.47 17.58 15.71
N VAL A 431 13.88 16.67 14.94
CA VAL A 431 13.28 16.97 13.63
C VAL A 431 12.12 17.96 13.77
N GLU A 432 11.24 17.80 14.77
CA GLU A 432 10.13 18.75 14.95
C GLU A 432 10.63 20.15 15.35
N THR A 433 11.68 20.22 16.17
CA THR A 433 12.34 21.51 16.48
C THR A 433 12.94 22.16 15.24
N HIS A 434 13.67 21.40 14.41
CA HIS A 434 14.25 21.92 13.15
C HIS A 434 13.18 22.33 12.15
N LYS A 435 12.05 21.63 12.11
CA LYS A 435 10.90 22.00 11.29
C LYS A 435 10.28 23.32 11.75
N GLY A 436 10.12 23.52 13.07
CA GLY A 436 9.68 24.80 13.62
C GLY A 436 10.62 25.97 13.26
N ILE A 437 11.93 25.75 13.34
CA ILE A 437 12.94 26.72 12.91
C ILE A 437 12.86 26.98 11.40
N ALA A 438 12.67 25.95 10.58
CA ALA A 438 12.53 26.09 9.14
C ALA A 438 11.27 26.88 8.75
N GLU A 439 10.15 26.68 9.45
CA GLU A 439 8.92 27.44 9.27
C GLU A 439 9.12 28.93 9.63
N GLN A 440 9.81 29.22 10.74
CA GLN A 440 10.18 30.58 11.12
C GLN A 440 11.10 31.25 10.09
N ASN A 441 12.12 30.54 9.60
CA ASN A 441 13.03 31.05 8.58
C ASN A 441 12.30 31.33 7.25
N LYS A 442 11.36 30.44 6.87
CA LYS A 442 10.52 30.65 5.70
C LYS A 442 9.70 31.94 5.85
N GLN A 443 9.09 32.15 7.00
CA GLN A 443 8.28 33.35 7.26
C GLN A 443 9.13 34.63 7.31
N LEU A 444 10.36 34.54 7.83
CA LEU A 444 11.34 35.64 7.79
C LEU A 444 11.71 35.99 6.34
N HIS A 445 12.04 34.99 5.52
CA HIS A 445 12.36 35.20 4.10
C HIS A 445 11.18 35.77 3.31
N GLU A 446 9.95 35.37 3.62
CA GLU A 446 8.75 35.90 2.98
C GLU A 446 8.54 37.38 3.34
N ASN A 447 8.70 37.75 4.61
CA ASN A 447 8.69 39.15 5.06
C ASN A 447 9.80 39.99 4.42
N GLU A 448 11.03 39.46 4.32
CA GLU A 448 12.13 40.16 3.64
C GLU A 448 11.87 40.35 2.14
N ARG A 449 11.25 39.35 1.51
CA ARG A 449 10.85 39.42 0.10
C ARG A 449 9.80 40.49 -0.14
N GLU A 450 8.79 40.59 0.72
CA GLU A 450 7.78 41.65 0.67
C GLU A 450 8.41 43.04 0.85
N LYS A 451 9.31 43.20 1.83
CA LYS A 451 10.06 44.46 2.02
C LYS A 451 10.90 44.82 0.79
N CYS A 452 11.59 43.85 0.19
CA CYS A 452 12.35 44.05 -1.04
C CYS A 452 11.47 44.45 -2.22
N GLN A 453 10.28 43.86 -2.36
CA GLN A 453 9.31 44.22 -3.39
C GLN A 453 8.78 45.64 -3.21
N GLU A 454 8.46 46.02 -1.98
CA GLU A 454 8.00 47.36 -1.64
C GLU A 454 9.08 48.42 -1.88
N LEU A 455 10.34 48.14 -1.51
CA LEU A 455 11.48 49.00 -1.84
C LEU A 455 11.66 49.14 -3.35
N LYS A 456 11.57 48.04 -4.11
CA LYS A 456 11.63 48.09 -5.58
C LYS A 456 10.53 48.96 -6.18
N ARG A 457 9.30 48.86 -5.67
CA ARG A 457 8.18 49.70 -6.10
C ARG A 457 8.45 51.18 -5.84
N LYS A 458 8.87 51.52 -4.61
CA LYS A 458 9.22 52.91 -4.23
C LYS A 458 10.35 53.48 -5.08
N CYS A 459 11.39 52.69 -5.38
CA CYS A 459 12.49 53.07 -6.27
C CYS A 459 12.02 53.28 -7.71
N GLY A 460 11.15 52.40 -8.23
CA GLY A 460 10.59 52.54 -9.58
C GLY A 460 9.80 53.85 -9.74
N GLU A 461 8.93 54.17 -8.78
CA GLU A 461 8.18 55.43 -8.79
C GLU A 461 9.07 56.67 -8.70
N LEU A 462 10.16 56.61 -7.93
CA LEU A 462 11.15 57.70 -7.87
C LEU A 462 11.88 57.87 -9.21
N TYR A 463 12.17 56.76 -9.89
CA TYR A 463 12.79 56.78 -11.21
C TYR A 463 11.85 57.43 -12.24
N ASP A 464 10.58 57.04 -12.26
CA ASP A 464 9.56 57.61 -13.16
C ASP A 464 9.38 59.11 -12.89
N GLN A 465 9.35 59.53 -11.62
CA GLN A 465 9.28 60.95 -11.25
C GLN A 465 10.54 61.73 -11.65
N ALA A 466 11.72 61.12 -11.58
CA ALA A 466 12.97 61.73 -12.03
C ALA A 466 12.99 61.92 -13.55
N GLU A 467 12.49 60.94 -14.31
CA GLU A 467 12.27 61.03 -15.76
C GLU A 467 11.34 62.20 -16.11
N HIS A 468 10.21 62.34 -15.40
CA HIS A 468 9.28 63.46 -15.61
C HIS A 468 9.88 64.85 -15.34
N VAL A 469 10.85 64.96 -14.42
CA VAL A 469 11.56 66.23 -14.15
C VAL A 469 12.62 66.52 -15.20
N ARG A 470 13.18 65.49 -15.84
CA ARG A 470 14.26 65.57 -16.84
C ARG A 470 13.78 66.09 -18.20
N ILE A 471 12.51 65.91 -18.55
CA ILE A 471 11.92 66.37 -19.81
C ILE A 471 11.60 67.87 -19.70
N PRO A 472 12.26 68.76 -20.48
CA PRO A 472 11.96 70.20 -20.44
C PRO A 472 10.67 70.49 -21.20
N TYR A 473 9.78 71.30 -20.63
CA TYR A 473 8.67 71.86 -21.39
C TYR A 473 9.15 73.03 -22.24
N ALA A 474 8.71 73.12 -23.49
CA ALA A 474 9.26 74.03 -24.51
C ALA A 474 9.12 75.55 -24.21
N ARG A 475 8.51 75.96 -23.09
CA ARG A 475 8.26 77.36 -22.69
C ARG A 475 8.26 77.58 -21.17
N GLU A 476 9.23 77.04 -20.44
CA GLU A 476 9.34 77.28 -18.99
C GLU A 476 10.20 78.48 -18.62
N THR A 477 9.76 79.23 -17.61
CA THR A 477 10.55 80.32 -17.00
C THR A 477 11.55 79.76 -16.00
N ARG A 478 12.66 80.46 -15.77
CA ARG A 478 13.74 80.04 -14.86
C ARG A 478 13.24 79.76 -13.44
N ASP A 479 12.32 80.57 -12.93
CA ASP A 479 11.78 80.39 -11.58
C ASP A 479 10.88 79.15 -11.48
N SER A 480 10.14 78.83 -12.53
CA SER A 480 9.32 77.60 -12.61
C SER A 480 10.17 76.32 -12.62
N VAL A 481 11.33 76.36 -13.28
CA VAL A 481 12.30 75.24 -13.25
C VAL A 481 12.89 75.06 -11.86
N LEU A 482 13.25 76.17 -11.19
CA LEU A 482 13.80 76.13 -9.83
C LEU A 482 12.78 75.62 -8.80
N ASP A 483 11.51 76.02 -8.89
CA ASP A 483 10.45 75.52 -8.02
C ASP A 483 10.16 74.04 -8.27
N ARG A 484 10.16 73.57 -9.52
CA ARG A 484 10.02 72.13 -9.83
C ARG A 484 11.17 71.31 -9.23
N LEU A 485 12.40 71.75 -9.40
CA LEU A 485 13.58 71.07 -8.84
C LEU A 485 13.57 71.08 -7.30
N ARG A 486 13.13 72.17 -6.68
CA ARG A 486 12.97 72.28 -5.23
C ARG A 486 11.88 71.32 -4.72
N ASN A 487 10.74 71.26 -5.39
CA ASN A 487 9.65 70.34 -5.06
C ASN A 487 10.06 68.87 -5.23
N PHE A 488 10.75 68.52 -6.32
CA PHE A 488 11.31 67.19 -6.50
C PHE A 488 12.32 66.84 -5.40
N GLY A 489 13.22 67.77 -5.04
CA GLY A 489 14.16 67.60 -3.94
C GLY A 489 13.49 67.36 -2.58
N ASN A 490 12.32 67.97 -2.33
CA ASN A 490 11.53 67.72 -1.12
C ASN A 490 10.85 66.33 -1.16
N VAL A 491 10.30 65.93 -2.32
CA VAL A 491 9.69 64.59 -2.51
C VAL A 491 10.71 63.48 -2.32
N VAL A 492 11.90 63.60 -2.91
CA VAL A 492 13.01 62.64 -2.74
C VAL A 492 13.42 62.55 -1.27
N ARG A 493 13.55 63.69 -0.58
CA ARG A 493 13.97 63.73 0.83
C ARG A 493 12.95 63.09 1.77
N ASN A 494 11.66 63.29 1.51
CA ASN A 494 10.58 62.66 2.28
C ASN A 494 10.52 61.15 2.00
N ARG A 495 10.62 60.72 0.72
CA ARG A 495 10.59 59.30 0.37
C ARG A 495 11.82 58.52 0.86
N LEU A 496 13.01 59.12 0.83
CA LEU A 496 14.22 58.52 1.43
C LEU A 496 14.06 58.35 2.95
N ARG A 497 13.40 59.29 3.62
CA ARG A 497 13.06 59.17 5.04
C ARG A 497 12.05 58.04 5.32
N ASP A 498 11.13 57.78 4.39
CA ASP A 498 10.15 56.69 4.49
C ASP A 498 10.70 55.31 4.05
N MET A 499 11.96 55.25 3.57
CA MET A 499 12.64 54.04 3.12
C MET A 499 13.73 53.56 4.09
N MET A 500 14.27 54.48 4.90
CA MET A 500 15.14 54.20 6.06
C MET A 500 14.31 53.83 7.27
#